data_AF-A0A4S4C925-F1
#
_entry.id   AF-A0A4S4C925-F1
#
_cell.length_a   1.000
_cell.length_b   1.000
_cell.length_c   1.000
_cell.angle_alpha   90.00
_cell.angle_beta   90.00
_cell.angle_gamma   90.00
#
_symmetry.space_group_name_H-M   'P 1'
#
loop_
_entity.id
_entity.type
_entity.pdbx_description
1 polymer ?
#
loop_
_entity_poly.entity_id
_entity_poly.type
_entity_poly.pdbx_seq_one_letter_code
_entity_poly.pdbx_strand_id
1 'polypeptide(L)'
;MSVKIIKGQKADVTKNNPGLTSVVCGIGWQGSAGIDIDFSAFLLGGGGKVSGDEDLIFYGNPSGAAGAVQLVQSAKTSYLGLTDKEQVRLKLSDVPAKVERIAFALTIYEGENRRQSFKDLNGLYIRLIANDGDNELIRFDLDNSFSVETAIVVGELYRYNGDWKFNAIASGYSGGLGALCGSFGIEVKEPEAAPPPPKQDTPPVPVQSAPANPQPAPPASPPPSPPVNLSKISLKKRGDTINLQKKAGKLEEILINLNWNQQKKKAGLFGSSGKGVDLDLGCLFELKDGYKGVVQALGNSFGSLKDEPYIALDGDDRTGAVLTGENLRINGNKIAEIKRILVFAFIYEGVANWAQADGVATIKHAGGPDIEVRMDEHNNRKGMCAIAMIENVNDETFSIKRLVEYFDGHRKLDEAYRWGMRWTAGSK
;
A
#
# COMPACT_ATOMS: atom_id res chain seq x y z
N MET A 1 24.60 -6.59 28.23
CA MET A 1 25.18 -7.51 27.23
C MET A 1 24.02 -8.17 26.51
N SER A 2 23.97 -8.10 25.19
CA SER A 2 22.91 -8.71 24.38
C SER A 2 22.94 -10.23 24.48
N VAL A 3 21.78 -10.85 24.69
CA VAL A 3 21.60 -12.30 24.69
C VAL A 3 21.37 -12.75 23.25
N LYS A 4 22.34 -13.47 22.69
CA LYS A 4 22.16 -14.14 21.41
C LYS A 4 21.40 -15.45 21.60
N ILE A 5 20.33 -15.64 20.82
CA ILE A 5 19.50 -16.84 20.86
C ILE A 5 19.42 -17.50 19.48
N ILE A 6 19.07 -18.78 19.46
CA ILE A 6 18.88 -19.58 18.25
C ILE A 6 17.41 -19.97 18.05
N LYS A 7 17.08 -20.47 16.86
CA LYS A 7 15.74 -20.97 16.51
C LYS A 7 15.20 -21.94 17.58
N GLY A 8 13.96 -21.71 18.01
CA GLY A 8 13.25 -22.45 19.05
C GLY A 8 13.56 -22.02 20.48
N GLN A 9 14.58 -21.19 20.70
CA GLN A 9 14.95 -20.73 22.04
C GLN A 9 14.05 -19.59 22.52
N LYS A 10 13.77 -19.61 23.84
CA LYS A 10 13.01 -18.58 24.54
C LYS A 10 13.91 -17.81 25.48
N ALA A 11 13.72 -16.49 25.57
CA ALA A 11 14.46 -15.62 26.47
C ALA A 11 13.50 -14.74 27.29
N ASP A 12 13.89 -14.43 28.52
CA ASP A 12 13.17 -13.48 29.37
C ASP A 12 13.43 -12.05 28.90
N VAL A 13 12.36 -11.25 28.77
CA VAL A 13 12.45 -9.83 28.37
C VAL A 13 12.30 -8.94 29.60
N THR A 14 11.21 -9.05 30.36
CA THR A 14 10.98 -8.17 31.52
C THR A 14 11.63 -8.69 32.80
N LYS A 15 11.58 -10.01 33.04
CA LYS A 15 12.03 -10.62 34.30
C LYS A 15 13.48 -10.28 34.68
N ASN A 16 14.37 -10.24 33.68
CA ASN A 16 15.80 -9.97 33.88
C ASN A 16 16.17 -8.50 33.69
N ASN A 17 15.19 -7.63 33.38
CA ASN A 17 15.41 -6.22 33.07
C ASN A 17 14.45 -5.34 33.89
N PRO A 18 14.70 -5.20 35.22
CA PRO A 18 13.88 -4.34 36.07
C PRO A 18 13.91 -2.89 35.57
N GLY A 19 12.75 -2.24 35.49
CA GLY A 19 12.61 -0.89 34.94
C GLY A 19 12.47 -0.81 33.41
N LEU A 20 12.38 -1.95 32.72
CA LEU A 20 12.03 -1.98 31.31
C LEU A 20 10.56 -1.58 31.11
N THR A 21 10.33 -0.48 30.40
CA THR A 21 8.99 0.05 30.12
C THR A 21 8.63 -0.06 28.65
N SER A 22 9.62 0.11 27.76
CA SER A 22 9.47 -0.09 26.32
C SER A 22 10.58 -0.93 25.72
N VAL A 23 10.28 -1.55 24.59
CA VAL A 23 11.28 -2.16 23.71
C VAL A 23 11.09 -1.71 22.27
N VAL A 24 12.18 -1.66 21.52
CA VAL A 24 12.14 -1.59 20.06
C VAL A 24 12.52 -2.95 19.51
N CYS A 25 11.61 -3.55 18.75
CA CYS A 25 11.87 -4.73 17.95
C CYS A 25 12.41 -4.28 16.59
N GLY A 26 13.71 -4.47 16.37
CA GLY A 26 14.40 -4.17 15.12
C GLY A 26 14.56 -5.42 14.26
N ILE A 27 14.30 -5.32 12.96
CA ILE A 27 14.47 -6.40 11.98
C ILE A 27 15.29 -5.88 10.82
N GLY A 28 16.27 -6.65 10.37
CA GLY A 28 17.10 -6.27 9.24
C GLY A 28 17.60 -7.45 8.42
N TRP A 29 18.00 -7.18 7.19
CA TRP A 29 18.52 -8.15 6.23
C TRP A 29 19.52 -7.50 5.28
N GLN A 30 20.31 -8.33 4.61
CA GLN A 30 21.30 -7.96 3.60
C GLN A 30 20.83 -8.37 2.20
N GLY A 31 20.96 -7.45 1.24
CA GLY A 31 20.66 -7.71 -0.17
C GLY A 31 19.17 -7.86 -0.45
N SER A 32 18.62 -7.06 -1.36
CA SER A 32 17.21 -7.14 -1.74
C SER A 32 17.01 -6.68 -3.19
N ALA A 33 18.01 -6.88 -4.06
CA ALA A 33 17.92 -6.42 -5.44
C ALA A 33 16.73 -7.12 -6.13
N GLY A 34 15.64 -6.39 -6.29
CA GLY A 34 14.38 -6.89 -6.85
C GLY A 34 13.47 -7.68 -5.89
N ILE A 35 13.87 -7.96 -4.65
CA ILE A 35 13.02 -8.62 -3.64
C ILE A 35 12.39 -7.54 -2.77
N ASP A 36 11.08 -7.43 -2.86
CA ASP A 36 10.28 -6.50 -2.07
C ASP A 36 9.71 -7.25 -0.85
N ILE A 37 10.08 -6.79 0.35
CA ILE A 37 9.78 -7.45 1.62
C ILE A 37 8.91 -6.53 2.46
N ASP A 38 7.72 -7.03 2.79
CA ASP A 38 6.79 -6.38 3.69
C ASP A 38 6.91 -6.94 5.10
N PHE A 39 6.77 -6.07 6.10
CA PHE A 39 6.72 -6.43 7.51
C PHE A 39 5.31 -6.34 8.06
N SER A 40 4.97 -7.29 8.94
CA SER A 40 3.75 -7.27 9.73
C SER A 40 3.98 -7.75 11.17
N ALA A 41 3.17 -7.24 12.10
CA ALA A 41 3.07 -7.70 13.47
C ALA A 41 1.62 -8.08 13.79
N PHE A 42 1.38 -9.28 14.29
CA PHE A 42 0.05 -9.78 14.63
C PHE A 42 -0.14 -9.74 16.15
N LEU A 43 -1.16 -9.02 16.63
CA LEU A 43 -1.53 -8.93 18.04
C LEU A 43 -2.54 -10.05 18.32
N LEU A 44 -2.09 -11.06 19.02
CA LEU A 44 -2.81 -12.31 19.19
C LEU A 44 -3.38 -12.40 20.60
N GLY A 45 -4.68 -12.64 20.69
CA GLY A 45 -5.36 -12.94 21.93
C GLY A 45 -5.46 -14.42 22.23
N GLY A 46 -6.41 -14.77 23.10
CA GLY A 46 -6.67 -16.16 23.48
C GLY A 46 -6.91 -17.06 22.26
N GLY A 47 -6.24 -18.20 22.21
CA GLY A 47 -6.30 -19.13 21.08
C GLY A 47 -5.32 -18.81 19.93
N GLY A 48 -4.48 -17.79 20.08
CA GLY A 48 -3.41 -17.49 19.11
C GLY A 48 -3.91 -16.83 17.81
N LYS A 49 -5.04 -16.12 17.88
CA LYS A 49 -5.66 -15.43 16.74
C LYS A 49 -5.82 -13.94 17.01
N VAL A 50 -5.90 -13.16 15.95
CA VAL A 50 -6.28 -11.74 16.03
C VAL A 50 -7.77 -11.60 16.35
N SER A 51 -8.18 -10.48 16.96
CA SER A 51 -9.60 -10.20 17.23
C SER A 51 -10.31 -9.58 16.01
N GLY A 52 -9.53 -8.94 15.14
CA GLY A 52 -9.98 -8.21 13.96
C GLY A 52 -8.78 -7.62 13.20
N ASP A 53 -9.05 -6.93 12.10
CA ASP A 53 -8.01 -6.36 11.23
C ASP A 53 -7.15 -5.30 11.93
N GLU A 54 -7.69 -4.63 12.96
CA GLU A 54 -6.99 -3.63 13.76
C GLU A 54 -5.81 -4.21 14.57
N ASP A 55 -5.83 -5.53 14.83
CA ASP A 55 -4.78 -6.26 15.53
C ASP A 55 -3.64 -6.69 14.58
N LEU A 56 -3.72 -6.35 13.28
CA LEU A 56 -2.63 -6.50 12.32
C LEU A 56 -1.88 -5.17 12.13
N ILE A 57 -0.62 -5.11 12.54
CA ILE A 57 0.25 -3.93 12.44
C ILE A 57 1.15 -4.06 11.24
N PHE A 58 1.06 -3.11 10.32
CA PHE A 58 1.87 -3.06 9.11
C PHE A 58 1.91 -1.61 8.61
N TYR A 59 2.51 -1.35 7.45
CA TYR A 59 2.62 0.02 6.96
C TYR A 59 1.26 0.75 6.78
N GLY A 60 0.19 0.01 6.45
CA GLY A 60 -1.17 0.56 6.29
C GLY A 60 -1.97 0.68 7.60
N ASN A 61 -1.55 -0.02 8.65
CA ASN A 61 -2.09 0.10 10.01
C ASN A 61 -0.92 0.12 11.01
N PRO A 62 -0.23 1.26 11.17
CA PRO A 62 1.07 1.30 11.85
C PRO A 62 0.96 1.29 13.38
N SER A 63 -0.23 1.26 13.96
CA SER A 63 -0.40 1.27 15.41
C SER A 63 -1.60 0.45 15.86
N GLY A 64 -1.44 -0.24 16.98
CA GLY A 64 -2.53 -0.98 17.62
C GLY A 64 -2.30 -1.12 19.11
N ALA A 65 -3.14 -1.93 19.77
CA ALA A 65 -3.15 -2.05 21.22
C ALA A 65 -3.25 -0.67 21.92
N ALA A 66 -4.15 0.19 21.43
CA ALA A 66 -4.31 1.58 21.91
C ALA A 66 -3.02 2.42 21.88
N GLY A 67 -2.14 2.18 20.90
CA GLY A 67 -0.88 2.90 20.76
C GLY A 67 0.31 2.24 21.48
N ALA A 68 0.10 1.13 22.17
CA ALA A 68 1.16 0.40 22.84
C ALA A 68 2.09 -0.32 21.87
N VAL A 69 1.63 -0.66 20.65
CA VAL A 69 2.45 -1.23 19.58
C VAL A 69 2.44 -0.26 18.41
N GLN A 70 3.62 0.15 17.95
CA GLN A 70 3.76 1.17 16.92
C GLN A 70 4.92 0.85 15.96
N LEU A 71 4.59 0.66 14.68
CA LEU A 71 5.57 0.57 13.60
C LEU A 71 6.23 1.94 13.38
N VAL A 72 7.55 1.98 13.38
CA VAL A 72 8.35 3.18 13.16
C VAL A 72 8.50 3.39 11.66
N GLN A 73 7.61 4.21 11.09
CA GLN A 73 7.56 4.46 9.65
C GLN A 73 8.62 5.47 9.16
N SER A 74 9.03 6.40 10.03
CA SER A 74 10.01 7.44 9.72
C SER A 74 11.01 7.60 10.86
N ALA A 75 12.22 8.09 10.55
CA ALA A 75 13.27 8.35 11.54
C ALA A 75 13.64 7.14 12.41
N LYS A 76 13.84 5.98 11.76
CA LYS A 76 14.35 4.76 12.41
C LYS A 76 15.64 5.06 13.15
N THR A 77 15.72 4.66 14.41
CA THR A 77 16.85 4.97 15.27
C THR A 77 18.02 4.05 14.92
N SER A 78 19.22 4.62 14.79
CA SER A 78 20.42 3.80 14.64
C SER A 78 20.86 3.32 16.02
N TYR A 79 21.05 2.01 16.17
CA TYR A 79 21.51 1.40 17.41
C TYR A 79 22.86 0.74 17.16
N LEU A 80 23.88 1.16 17.92
CA LEU A 80 25.27 0.74 17.72
C LEU A 80 25.77 0.97 16.27
N GLY A 81 25.34 2.06 15.64
CA GLY A 81 25.71 2.42 14.26
C GLY A 81 24.99 1.62 13.17
N LEU A 82 24.07 0.71 13.54
CA LEU A 82 23.24 -0.04 12.60
C LEU A 82 21.79 0.41 12.70
N THR A 83 21.23 0.84 11.56
CA THR A 83 19.80 1.10 11.42
C THR A 83 19.11 -0.13 10.86
N ASP A 84 18.13 -0.66 11.60
CA ASP A 84 17.32 -1.79 11.16
C ASP A 84 16.49 -1.45 9.93
N LYS A 85 16.14 -2.45 9.13
CA LYS A 85 15.24 -2.26 7.99
C LYS A 85 13.83 -1.96 8.46
N GLU A 86 13.35 -2.62 9.51
CA GLU A 86 12.07 -2.35 10.15
C GLU A 86 12.21 -2.23 11.66
N GLN A 87 11.42 -1.36 12.29
CA GLN A 87 11.42 -1.16 13.74
C GLN A 87 10.00 -1.03 14.25
N VAL A 88 9.64 -1.78 15.29
CA VAL A 88 8.37 -1.65 16.01
C VAL A 88 8.66 -1.30 17.46
N ARG A 89 8.09 -0.21 17.94
CA ARG A 89 8.14 0.20 19.34
C ARG A 89 6.99 -0.41 20.11
N LEU A 90 7.29 -0.97 21.27
CA LEU A 90 6.32 -1.60 22.16
C LEU A 90 6.42 -0.99 23.56
N LYS A 91 5.34 -0.39 24.06
CA LYS A 91 5.18 -0.01 25.46
C LYS A 91 4.58 -1.18 26.22
N LEU A 92 5.43 -2.00 26.83
CA LEU A 92 5.08 -3.33 27.32
C LEU A 92 4.00 -3.34 28.41
N SER A 93 3.96 -2.30 29.24
CA SER A 93 2.95 -2.10 30.29
C SER A 93 1.58 -1.71 29.74
N ASP A 94 1.55 -1.05 28.59
CA ASP A 94 0.34 -0.44 28.03
C ASP A 94 -0.37 -1.41 27.07
N VAL A 95 0.30 -2.50 26.67
CA VAL A 95 -0.32 -3.55 25.85
C VAL A 95 -1.49 -4.17 26.63
N PRO A 96 -2.74 -4.10 26.12
CA PRO A 96 -3.90 -4.64 26.80
C PRO A 96 -3.74 -6.12 27.17
N ALA A 97 -4.32 -6.52 28.32
CA ALA A 97 -4.24 -7.90 28.81
C ALA A 97 -4.83 -8.94 27.83
N LYS A 98 -5.75 -8.52 26.95
CA LYS A 98 -6.31 -9.37 25.89
C LYS A 98 -5.26 -9.80 24.84
N VAL A 99 -4.15 -9.08 24.71
CA VAL A 99 -3.05 -9.42 23.80
C VAL A 99 -2.04 -10.26 24.59
N GLU A 100 -2.06 -11.55 24.32
CA GLU A 100 -1.19 -12.53 24.98
C GLU A 100 0.14 -12.71 24.24
N ARG A 101 0.16 -12.38 22.94
CA ARG A 101 1.30 -12.60 22.06
C ARG A 101 1.34 -11.60 20.92
N ILE A 102 2.54 -11.27 20.45
CA ILE A 102 2.81 -10.40 19.31
C ILE A 102 3.79 -11.12 18.39
N ALA A 103 3.31 -11.60 17.24
CA ALA A 103 4.14 -12.31 16.27
C ALA A 103 4.66 -11.36 15.20
N PHE A 104 5.97 -11.41 14.92
CA PHE A 104 6.64 -10.57 13.92
C PHE A 104 6.91 -11.37 12.66
N ALA A 105 6.40 -10.91 11.53
CA ALA A 105 6.44 -11.63 10.28
C ALA A 105 6.97 -10.77 9.13
N LEU A 106 7.51 -11.46 8.13
CA LEU A 106 7.95 -10.89 6.87
C LEU A 106 7.30 -11.65 5.71
N THR A 107 6.95 -10.94 4.65
CA THR A 107 6.40 -11.52 3.42
C THR A 107 7.07 -10.93 2.20
N ILE A 108 7.39 -11.75 1.22
CA ILE A 108 7.90 -11.31 -0.08
C ILE A 108 6.71 -11.00 -0.98
N TYR A 109 6.62 -9.75 -1.40
CA TYR A 109 5.59 -9.30 -2.32
C TYR A 109 5.67 -10.09 -3.64
N GLU A 110 4.58 -10.76 -4.00
CA GLU A 110 4.50 -11.60 -5.21
C GLU A 110 5.62 -12.65 -5.31
N GLY A 111 6.16 -13.13 -4.19
CA GLY A 111 7.30 -14.04 -4.19
C GLY A 111 7.10 -15.25 -5.11
N GLU A 112 5.90 -15.85 -5.10
CA GLU A 112 5.58 -16.99 -5.96
C GLU A 112 5.61 -16.63 -7.46
N ASN A 113 4.92 -15.55 -7.86
CA ASN A 113 4.87 -15.08 -9.24
C ASN A 113 6.24 -14.63 -9.76
N ARG A 114 7.05 -14.04 -8.88
CA ARG A 114 8.41 -13.56 -9.18
C ARG A 114 9.48 -14.64 -9.01
N ARG A 115 9.09 -15.84 -8.56
CA ARG A 115 9.98 -16.96 -8.23
C ARG A 115 11.09 -16.55 -7.23
N GLN A 116 10.72 -15.73 -6.26
CA GLN A 116 11.53 -15.27 -5.16
C GLN A 116 11.09 -15.94 -3.86
N SER A 117 12.03 -16.18 -2.96
CA SER A 117 11.77 -16.81 -1.67
C SER A 117 12.77 -16.33 -0.62
N PHE A 118 12.50 -16.61 0.66
CA PHE A 118 13.42 -16.22 1.73
C PHE A 118 14.79 -16.91 1.65
N LYS A 119 14.96 -17.93 0.81
CA LYS A 119 16.27 -18.51 0.49
C LYS A 119 17.24 -17.51 -0.17
N ASP A 120 16.67 -16.53 -0.86
CA ASP A 120 17.41 -15.54 -1.66
C ASP A 120 17.86 -14.35 -0.80
N LEU A 121 17.49 -14.34 0.48
CA LEU A 121 17.79 -13.30 1.46
C LEU A 121 18.94 -13.72 2.37
N ASN A 122 19.85 -12.80 2.66
CA ASN A 122 20.99 -13.06 3.55
C ASN A 122 20.95 -12.15 4.78
N GLY A 123 21.63 -12.57 5.84
CA GLY A 123 21.83 -11.75 7.04
C GLY A 123 20.54 -11.25 7.68
N LEU A 124 19.46 -12.04 7.59
CA LEU A 124 18.19 -11.72 8.23
C LEU A 124 18.33 -11.87 9.75
N TYR A 125 17.87 -10.89 10.52
CA TYR A 125 17.90 -10.91 11.97
C TYR A 125 16.70 -10.18 12.57
N ILE A 126 16.41 -10.50 13.83
CA ILE A 126 15.53 -9.75 14.72
C ILE A 126 16.25 -9.47 16.04
N ARG A 127 16.04 -8.28 16.60
CA ARG A 127 16.62 -7.87 17.88
C ARG A 127 15.64 -7.06 18.71
N LEU A 128 15.82 -7.08 20.03
CA LEU A 128 15.08 -6.25 20.97
C LEU A 128 16.03 -5.26 21.65
N ILE A 129 15.68 -3.98 21.64
CA ILE A 129 16.43 -2.90 22.27
C ILE A 129 15.59 -2.29 23.41
N ALA A 130 16.20 -2.04 24.57
CA ALA A 130 15.51 -1.52 25.74
C ALA A 130 15.33 0.01 25.72
N ASN A 131 14.14 0.48 26.13
CA ASN A 131 13.82 1.87 26.47
C ASN A 131 14.29 2.92 25.43
N ASP A 132 14.33 2.54 24.15
CA ASP A 132 14.74 3.39 23.03
C ASP A 132 16.18 3.93 23.11
N GLY A 133 17.03 3.33 23.96
CA GLY A 133 18.47 3.63 24.06
C GLY A 133 19.33 2.63 23.28
N ASP A 134 20.62 2.53 23.56
CA ASP A 134 21.54 1.64 22.83
C ASP A 134 21.71 0.23 23.46
N ASN A 135 20.86 -0.13 24.42
CA ASN A 135 20.97 -1.42 25.11
C ASN A 135 20.19 -2.52 24.37
N GLU A 136 20.87 -3.25 23.49
CA GLU A 136 20.35 -4.47 22.87
C GLU A 136 20.21 -5.58 23.93
N LEU A 137 18.98 -6.05 24.14
CA LEU A 137 18.63 -7.10 25.10
C LEU A 137 18.80 -8.49 24.50
N ILE A 138 18.25 -8.69 23.30
CA ILE A 138 18.17 -9.99 22.63
C ILE A 138 18.49 -9.79 21.16
N ARG A 139 19.21 -10.75 20.57
CA ARG A 139 19.43 -10.84 19.14
C ARG A 139 19.26 -12.27 18.67
N PHE A 140 18.52 -12.43 17.58
CA PHE A 140 18.37 -13.68 16.86
C PHE A 140 18.75 -13.45 15.39
N ASP A 141 19.87 -14.03 14.98
CA ASP A 141 20.29 -14.08 13.58
C ASP A 141 19.68 -15.34 12.96
N LEU A 142 18.91 -15.19 11.89
CA LEU A 142 18.23 -16.30 11.21
C LEU A 142 19.20 -16.96 10.23
N ASP A 143 19.20 -18.29 10.22
CA ASP A 143 19.90 -19.05 9.20
C ASP A 143 19.12 -19.05 7.88
N ASN A 144 19.83 -19.26 6.77
CA ASN A 144 19.23 -19.36 5.45
C ASN A 144 18.67 -20.78 5.21
N SER A 145 17.78 -21.23 6.10
CA SER A 145 17.17 -22.57 6.07
C SER A 145 15.85 -22.62 5.28
N PHE A 146 15.42 -21.49 4.72
CA PHE A 146 14.22 -21.40 3.89
C PHE A 146 14.48 -21.94 2.48
N SER A 147 13.46 -22.52 1.87
CA SER A 147 13.52 -23.12 0.53
C SER A 147 12.56 -22.45 -0.43
N VAL A 148 11.26 -22.56 -0.18
CA VAL A 148 10.23 -22.07 -1.12
C VAL A 148 9.32 -21.04 -0.48
N GLU A 149 9.52 -20.76 0.81
CA GLU A 149 8.63 -19.94 1.60
C GLU A 149 8.75 -18.47 1.20
N THR A 150 7.59 -17.85 1.01
CA THR A 150 7.43 -16.44 0.65
C THR A 150 6.84 -15.62 1.80
N ALA A 151 6.53 -16.27 2.92
CA ALA A 151 6.15 -15.65 4.19
C ALA A 151 6.81 -16.39 5.35
N ILE A 152 7.26 -15.65 6.37
CA ILE A 152 7.90 -16.21 7.57
C ILE A 152 7.43 -15.48 8.83
N VAL A 153 7.33 -16.20 9.94
CA VAL A 153 7.30 -15.64 11.29
C VAL A 153 8.72 -15.69 11.84
N VAL A 154 9.31 -14.52 12.05
CA VAL A 154 10.69 -14.34 12.48
C VAL A 154 10.83 -14.67 13.96
N GLY A 155 9.93 -14.13 14.79
CA GLY A 155 9.87 -14.38 16.23
C GLY A 155 8.60 -13.80 16.84
N GLU A 156 8.40 -14.01 18.13
CA GLU A 156 7.24 -13.48 18.85
C GLU A 156 7.61 -12.99 20.26
N LEU A 157 6.92 -11.97 20.72
CA LEU A 157 6.81 -11.64 22.14
C LEU A 157 5.56 -12.31 22.70
N TYR A 158 5.62 -12.87 23.90
CA TYR A 158 4.46 -13.46 24.56
C TYR A 158 4.50 -13.27 26.08
N ARG A 159 3.33 -13.23 26.68
CA ARG A 159 3.16 -13.16 28.13
C ARG A 159 3.33 -14.55 28.76
N TYR A 160 4.06 -14.62 29.86
CA TYR A 160 4.22 -15.83 30.65
C TYR A 160 4.40 -15.46 32.13
N ASN A 161 3.48 -15.92 32.98
CA ASN A 161 3.46 -15.62 34.42
C ASN A 161 3.57 -14.11 34.74
N GLY A 162 2.91 -13.26 33.95
CA GLY A 162 2.92 -11.80 34.13
C GLY A 162 4.11 -11.09 33.48
N ASP A 163 5.13 -11.83 33.04
CA ASP A 163 6.31 -11.30 32.35
C ASP A 163 6.19 -11.40 30.83
N TRP A 164 6.92 -10.55 30.11
CA TRP A 164 7.14 -10.71 28.68
C TRP A 164 8.38 -11.57 28.42
N LYS A 165 8.24 -12.49 27.46
CA LYS A 165 9.31 -13.35 26.94
C LYS A 165 9.37 -13.22 25.43
N PHE A 166 10.54 -13.48 24.86
CA PHE A 166 10.73 -13.58 23.42
C PHE A 166 10.95 -15.05 23.03
N ASN A 167 10.42 -15.45 21.88
CA ASN A 167 10.59 -16.78 21.29
C ASN A 167 11.11 -16.64 19.85
N ALA A 168 12.27 -17.21 19.56
CA ALA A 168 12.85 -17.25 18.22
C ALA A 168 12.17 -18.34 17.38
N ILE A 169 11.39 -17.97 16.36
CA ILE A 169 10.53 -18.92 15.63
C ILE A 169 11.17 -19.39 14.32
N ALA A 170 11.46 -18.45 13.41
CA ALA A 170 11.92 -18.72 12.05
C ALA A 170 11.12 -19.84 11.34
N SER A 171 9.80 -19.69 11.30
CA SER A 171 8.86 -20.64 10.67
C SER A 171 8.37 -20.04 9.36
N GLY A 172 8.49 -20.78 8.26
CA GLY A 172 8.04 -20.34 6.96
C GLY A 172 6.71 -20.95 6.53
N TYR A 173 6.04 -20.28 5.60
CA TYR A 173 4.72 -20.60 5.09
C TYR A 173 4.77 -20.71 3.56
N SER A 174 4.41 -21.88 3.07
CA SER A 174 4.10 -22.12 1.65
C SER A 174 2.67 -21.62 1.39
N GLY A 175 2.48 -20.69 0.45
CA GLY A 175 1.22 -19.94 0.24
C GLY A 175 1.26 -18.48 0.68
N GLY A 176 2.45 -17.96 1.03
CA GLY A 176 2.71 -16.53 1.24
C GLY A 176 1.84 -15.87 2.31
N LEU A 177 1.46 -14.62 2.05
CA LEU A 177 0.68 -13.81 2.98
C LEU A 177 -0.68 -14.45 3.29
N GLY A 178 -1.34 -15.10 2.32
CA GLY A 178 -2.62 -15.76 2.52
C GLY A 178 -2.55 -16.88 3.56
N ALA A 179 -1.58 -17.79 3.41
CA ALA A 179 -1.36 -18.88 4.37
C ALA A 179 -0.96 -18.37 5.76
N LEU A 180 -0.14 -17.31 5.82
CA LEU A 180 0.25 -16.66 7.06
C LEU A 180 -0.94 -16.00 7.77
N CYS A 181 -1.74 -15.21 7.05
CA CYS A 181 -2.93 -14.57 7.60
C CYS A 181 -3.96 -15.60 8.09
N GLY A 182 -4.18 -16.67 7.31
CA GLY A 182 -5.07 -17.76 7.70
C GLY A 182 -4.65 -18.46 8.99
N SER A 183 -3.34 -18.62 9.24
CA SER A 183 -2.84 -19.24 10.47
C SER A 183 -3.15 -18.42 11.73
N PHE A 184 -3.27 -17.10 11.59
CA PHE A 184 -3.66 -16.18 12.66
C PHE A 184 -5.14 -15.82 12.68
N GLY A 185 -5.96 -16.48 11.86
CA GLY A 185 -7.41 -16.31 11.84
C GLY A 185 -7.93 -15.14 11.01
N ILE A 186 -7.11 -14.59 10.10
CA ILE A 186 -7.52 -13.56 9.15
C ILE A 186 -7.96 -14.23 7.85
N GLU A 187 -9.21 -14.01 7.44
CA GLU A 187 -9.70 -14.43 6.13
C GLU A 187 -9.24 -13.45 5.05
N VAL A 188 -8.24 -13.84 4.27
CA VAL A 188 -7.89 -13.14 3.04
C VAL A 188 -8.87 -13.61 1.96
N LYS A 189 -9.82 -12.75 1.57
CA LYS A 189 -10.68 -13.01 0.40
C LYS A 189 -9.80 -12.95 -0.86
N GLU A 190 -9.30 -14.10 -1.28
CA GLU A 190 -8.68 -14.22 -2.60
C GLU A 190 -9.73 -13.92 -3.68
N PRO A 191 -9.43 -13.05 -4.66
CA PRO A 191 -10.26 -12.96 -5.84
C PRO A 191 -10.22 -14.32 -6.55
N GLU A 192 -11.40 -14.86 -6.83
CA GLU A 192 -11.59 -16.11 -7.59
C GLU A 192 -10.71 -16.13 -8.83
N ALA A 193 -9.91 -17.19 -8.98
CA ALA A 193 -9.01 -17.35 -10.10
C ALA A 193 -9.80 -17.24 -11.42
N ALA A 194 -9.42 -16.28 -12.26
CA ALA A 194 -9.95 -16.16 -13.61
C ALA A 194 -9.77 -17.50 -14.34
N PRO A 195 -10.77 -17.94 -15.14
CA PRO A 195 -10.68 -19.19 -15.87
C PRO A 195 -9.42 -19.18 -16.77
N PRO A 196 -8.75 -20.34 -16.92
CA PRO A 196 -7.53 -20.41 -17.71
C PRO A 196 -7.82 -19.95 -19.15
N PRO A 197 -6.90 -19.21 -19.80
CA PRO A 197 -7.08 -18.80 -21.18
C PRO A 197 -7.25 -20.04 -22.09
N PRO A 198 -8.02 -19.94 -23.19
CA PRO A 198 -8.14 -21.03 -24.16
C PRO A 198 -6.76 -21.44 -24.66
N LYS A 199 -6.49 -22.75 -24.66
CA LYS A 199 -5.26 -23.31 -25.25
C LYS A 199 -5.20 -22.88 -26.72
N GLN A 200 -4.17 -22.12 -27.08
CA GLN A 200 -3.85 -21.83 -28.47
C GLN A 200 -3.18 -23.06 -29.09
N ASP A 201 -3.77 -23.56 -30.18
CA ASP A 201 -3.16 -24.56 -31.04
C ASP A 201 -1.90 -23.98 -31.70
N THR A 202 -0.77 -24.64 -31.50
CA THR A 202 0.50 -24.32 -32.16
C THR A 202 0.53 -24.87 -33.59
N PRO A 203 0.95 -24.11 -34.60
CA PRO A 203 1.42 -24.66 -35.87
C PRO A 203 2.88 -25.17 -35.76
N PRO A 204 3.29 -26.14 -36.59
CA PRO A 204 4.57 -26.83 -36.42
C PRO A 204 5.77 -26.06 -36.99
N VAL A 205 6.90 -26.24 -36.31
CA VAL A 205 8.26 -25.82 -36.69
C VAL A 205 8.83 -26.65 -37.86
N PRO A 206 9.63 -26.04 -38.75
CA PRO A 206 10.70 -26.73 -39.46
C PRO A 206 12.08 -26.54 -38.78
N VAL A 207 12.93 -27.55 -38.89
CA VAL A 207 14.20 -27.72 -38.16
C VAL A 207 15.43 -27.40 -39.04
N GLN A 208 16.54 -27.07 -38.37
CA GLN A 208 17.98 -27.05 -38.77
C GLN A 208 18.52 -25.72 -39.32
N SER A 209 19.73 -25.23 -38.97
CA SER A 209 20.94 -25.83 -38.38
C SER A 209 21.87 -24.73 -37.78
N ALA A 210 22.66 -25.08 -36.76
CA ALA A 210 23.76 -24.25 -36.20
C ALA A 210 25.07 -24.45 -37.03
N PRO A 211 26.13 -23.61 -36.93
CA PRO A 211 26.88 -23.38 -35.68
C PRO A 211 27.58 -22.01 -35.47
N ALA A 212 28.19 -21.91 -34.28
CA ALA A 212 29.35 -21.10 -33.86
C ALA A 212 29.12 -19.77 -33.10
N ASN A 213 29.66 -19.77 -31.88
CA ASN A 213 29.72 -18.71 -30.88
C ASN A 213 30.92 -17.77 -31.15
N PRO A 214 30.87 -16.48 -30.75
CA PRO A 214 31.79 -16.05 -29.70
C PRO A 214 31.17 -15.19 -28.56
N GLN A 215 31.91 -15.19 -27.46
CA GLN A 215 31.66 -14.78 -26.07
C GLN A 215 31.25 -13.28 -25.82
N PRO A 216 30.61 -12.95 -24.66
CA PRO A 216 29.97 -11.66 -24.40
C PRO A 216 30.91 -10.56 -23.87
N ALA A 217 30.57 -9.29 -24.18
CA ALA A 217 31.09 -8.10 -23.50
C ALA A 217 30.29 -7.83 -22.19
N PRO A 218 30.92 -7.27 -21.14
CA PRO A 218 30.27 -7.07 -19.85
C PRO A 218 29.18 -5.97 -19.93
N PRO A 219 27.98 -6.16 -19.33
CA PRO A 219 26.98 -5.12 -19.26
C PRO A 219 27.39 -4.01 -18.28
N ALA A 220 27.25 -2.76 -18.72
CA ALA A 220 27.44 -1.57 -17.90
C ALA A 220 26.41 -1.48 -16.77
N SER A 221 26.85 -1.00 -15.61
CA SER A 221 26.03 -0.79 -14.41
C SER A 221 24.87 0.18 -14.65
N PRO A 222 23.65 -0.10 -14.15
CA PRO A 222 22.55 0.86 -14.20
C PRO A 222 22.83 2.06 -13.27
N PRO A 223 22.37 3.28 -13.62
CA PRO A 223 22.57 4.46 -12.80
C PRO A 223 21.82 4.35 -11.46
N PRO A 224 22.34 4.97 -10.38
CA PRO A 224 21.71 4.92 -9.06
C PRO A 224 20.34 5.61 -9.08
N SER A 225 19.35 4.93 -8.52
CA SER A 225 17.99 5.45 -8.35
C SER A 225 17.98 6.64 -7.37
N PRO A 226 17.18 7.69 -7.62
CA PRO A 226 17.09 8.84 -6.73
C PRO A 226 16.44 8.48 -5.37
N PRO A 227 16.80 9.20 -4.28
CA PRO A 227 16.31 8.91 -2.94
C PRO A 227 14.80 9.17 -2.78
N VAL A 228 14.13 8.26 -2.07
CA VAL A 228 12.68 8.28 -1.79
C VAL A 228 12.35 9.36 -0.75
N ASN A 229 11.37 10.21 -1.07
CA ASN A 229 10.87 11.29 -0.21
C ASN A 229 9.76 10.74 0.72
N LEU A 230 9.91 10.89 2.04
CA LEU A 230 9.22 10.09 3.08
C LEU A 230 7.94 10.74 3.67
N SER A 231 7.19 11.54 2.91
CA SER A 231 5.91 12.15 3.34
C SER A 231 4.67 11.53 2.70
N LYS A 232 4.83 10.45 1.93
CA LYS A 232 3.78 9.87 1.08
C LYS A 232 3.66 8.36 1.27
N ILE A 233 2.43 7.87 1.32
CA ILE A 233 2.06 6.45 1.18
C ILE A 233 1.64 6.24 -0.27
N SER A 234 2.14 5.21 -0.96
CA SER A 234 1.67 4.88 -2.31
C SER A 234 0.90 3.56 -2.30
N LEU A 235 -0.33 3.59 -2.81
CA LEU A 235 -1.10 2.37 -3.10
C LEU A 235 -0.63 1.84 -4.46
N LYS A 236 -0.12 0.61 -4.50
CA LYS A 236 0.60 0.08 -5.67
C LYS A 236 -0.17 -1.00 -6.40
N LYS A 237 -0.91 -1.86 -5.70
CA LYS A 237 -1.75 -2.89 -6.31
C LYS A 237 -3.19 -2.48 -6.36
N ARG A 238 -3.87 -2.80 -7.46
CA ARG A 238 -5.33 -2.80 -7.48
C ARG A 238 -5.88 -3.57 -6.29
N GLY A 239 -6.75 -2.92 -5.53
CA GLY A 239 -7.35 -3.46 -4.31
C GLY A 239 -6.67 -3.02 -3.01
N ASP A 240 -5.46 -2.46 -3.05
CA ASP A 240 -4.80 -1.89 -1.87
C ASP A 240 -5.73 -0.88 -1.20
N THR A 241 -5.87 -1.01 0.12
CA THR A 241 -6.83 -0.24 0.90
C THR A 241 -6.15 0.41 2.10
N ILE A 242 -6.52 1.66 2.39
CA ILE A 242 -6.08 2.39 3.58
C ILE A 242 -7.23 3.21 4.16
N ASN A 243 -7.38 3.19 5.48
CA ASN A 243 -8.34 4.06 6.16
C ASN A 243 -7.69 5.42 6.47
N LEU A 244 -8.45 6.49 6.27
CA LEU A 244 -7.99 7.84 6.63
C LEU A 244 -7.82 7.96 8.14
N GLN A 245 -6.78 8.70 8.53
CA GLN A 245 -6.50 9.01 9.92
C GLN A 245 -7.24 10.28 10.32
N LYS A 246 -7.69 10.36 11.58
CA LYS A 246 -8.39 11.54 12.12
C LYS A 246 -7.40 12.42 12.88
N LYS A 247 -7.45 13.73 12.66
CA LYS A 247 -6.77 14.72 13.51
C LYS A 247 -7.75 15.21 14.57
N ALA A 248 -7.41 15.05 15.85
CA ALA A 248 -8.28 15.46 16.97
C ALA A 248 -9.73 14.95 16.84
N GLY A 249 -9.91 13.73 16.32
CA GLY A 249 -11.22 13.09 16.15
C GLY A 249 -12.04 13.54 14.94
N LYS A 250 -11.52 14.44 14.09
CA LYS A 250 -12.18 14.90 12.85
C LYS A 250 -11.36 14.52 11.61
N LEU A 251 -12.05 14.29 10.49
CA LEU A 251 -11.41 14.08 9.19
C LEU A 251 -11.03 15.41 8.49
N GLU A 252 -11.70 16.51 8.86
CA GLU A 252 -11.57 17.81 8.20
C GLU A 252 -11.78 17.68 6.67
N GLU A 253 -11.13 18.52 5.87
CA GLU A 253 -11.21 18.44 4.42
C GLU A 253 -10.23 17.38 3.87
N ILE A 254 -10.68 16.65 2.85
CA ILE A 254 -9.87 15.71 2.08
C ILE A 254 -9.69 16.30 0.69
N LEU A 255 -8.44 16.48 0.28
CA LEU A 255 -8.06 17.05 -1.02
C LEU A 255 -7.49 15.95 -1.91
N ILE A 256 -8.11 15.71 -3.06
CA ILE A 256 -7.64 14.82 -4.10
C ILE A 256 -7.12 15.66 -5.25
N ASN A 257 -5.84 15.49 -5.54
CA ASN A 257 -5.12 16.30 -6.49
C ASN A 257 -4.57 15.44 -7.62
N LEU A 258 -4.91 15.75 -8.87
CA LEU A 258 -4.45 15.02 -10.06
C LEU A 258 -3.35 15.79 -10.78
N ASN A 259 -2.18 15.16 -10.95
CA ASN A 259 -1.08 15.66 -11.77
C ASN A 259 -0.74 14.68 -12.89
N TRP A 260 -0.22 15.18 -14.02
CA TRP A 260 0.21 14.35 -15.13
C TRP A 260 1.31 15.03 -15.95
N ASN A 261 2.06 14.22 -16.69
CA ASN A 261 3.12 14.66 -17.57
C ASN A 261 2.58 15.28 -18.86
N GLN A 262 2.80 16.58 -19.02
CA GLN A 262 2.52 17.29 -20.25
C GLN A 262 3.80 17.43 -21.09
N GLN A 263 4.13 16.42 -21.89
CA GLN A 263 5.23 16.56 -22.84
C GLN A 263 4.91 17.60 -23.92
N LYS A 264 5.30 18.87 -23.72
CA LYS A 264 5.39 19.87 -24.79
C LYS A 264 6.64 19.56 -25.63
N LYS A 265 6.51 18.75 -26.69
CA LYS A 265 7.60 18.64 -27.68
C LYS A 265 7.73 19.96 -28.44
N LYS A 266 8.93 20.54 -28.46
CA LYS A 266 9.26 21.68 -29.35
C LYS A 266 8.99 21.27 -30.80
N ALA A 267 8.23 22.09 -31.52
CA ALA A 267 7.97 21.90 -32.94
C ALA A 267 9.29 21.85 -33.72
N GLY A 268 9.61 20.69 -34.29
CA GLY A 268 10.67 20.56 -35.28
C GLY A 268 10.16 20.99 -36.66
N LEU A 269 11.05 21.54 -37.49
CA LEU A 269 10.77 22.19 -38.77
C LEU A 269 10.04 21.31 -39.83
N PHE A 270 9.85 20.01 -39.57
CA PHE A 270 9.20 19.05 -40.49
C PHE A 270 8.29 17.99 -39.81
N GLY A 271 7.81 18.23 -38.57
CA GLY A 271 7.05 17.21 -37.82
C GLY A 271 5.71 17.70 -37.26
N SER A 272 4.64 16.95 -37.52
CA SER A 272 3.31 17.14 -36.91
C SER A 272 3.42 17.22 -35.38
N SER A 273 2.87 18.29 -34.82
CA SER A 273 2.82 18.55 -33.38
C SER A 273 1.82 17.60 -32.74
N GLY A 274 2.29 16.53 -32.10
CA GLY A 274 1.41 15.67 -31.30
C GLY A 274 0.85 16.47 -30.13
N LYS A 275 -0.47 16.68 -30.10
CA LYS A 275 -1.16 17.29 -28.95
C LYS A 275 -0.92 16.43 -27.69
N GLY A 276 -0.58 17.08 -26.58
CA GLY A 276 -0.45 16.42 -25.27
C GLY A 276 -1.78 15.84 -24.78
N VAL A 277 -1.73 14.95 -23.79
CA VAL A 277 -2.92 14.37 -23.16
C VAL A 277 -3.51 15.37 -22.17
N ASP A 278 -4.79 15.67 -22.32
CA ASP A 278 -5.56 16.50 -21.39
C ASP A 278 -6.39 15.60 -20.47
N LEU A 279 -6.07 15.60 -19.17
CA LEU A 279 -6.75 14.79 -18.17
C LEU A 279 -7.68 15.64 -17.32
N ASP A 280 -8.90 15.17 -17.17
CA ASP A 280 -9.90 15.70 -16.26
C ASP A 280 -10.11 14.79 -15.06
N LEU A 281 -10.34 15.39 -13.89
CA LEU A 281 -10.68 14.75 -12.63
C LEU A 281 -12.18 14.89 -12.36
N GLY A 282 -12.78 13.82 -11.86
CA GLY A 282 -14.16 13.84 -11.37
C GLY A 282 -14.44 12.73 -10.38
N CYS A 283 -15.68 12.69 -9.91
CA CYS A 283 -16.16 11.55 -9.13
C CYS A 283 -17.64 11.29 -9.30
N LEU A 284 -18.03 10.04 -9.10
CA LEU A 284 -19.41 9.66 -8.79
C LEU A 284 -19.56 9.64 -7.27
N PHE A 285 -20.67 10.15 -6.75
CA PHE A 285 -20.97 10.11 -5.31
C PHE A 285 -22.32 9.46 -5.04
N GLU A 286 -22.44 8.82 -3.89
CA GLU A 286 -23.68 8.31 -3.32
C GLU A 286 -23.76 8.78 -1.86
N LEU A 287 -24.84 9.47 -1.53
CA LEU A 287 -25.19 9.87 -0.17
C LEU A 287 -26.00 8.76 0.52
N LYS A 288 -26.10 8.83 1.84
CA LYS A 288 -26.79 7.82 2.65
C LYS A 288 -28.30 7.79 2.46
N ASP A 289 -28.89 8.91 2.07
CA ASP A 289 -30.30 9.02 1.69
C ASP A 289 -30.60 8.39 0.31
N GLY A 290 -29.57 7.94 -0.40
CA GLY A 290 -29.66 7.32 -1.72
C GLY A 290 -29.50 8.30 -2.87
N TYR A 291 -29.31 9.60 -2.61
CA TYR A 291 -29.00 10.57 -3.66
C TYR A 291 -27.65 10.25 -4.31
N LYS A 292 -27.64 10.24 -5.63
CA LYS A 292 -26.47 9.92 -6.44
C LYS A 292 -26.26 10.99 -7.49
N GLY A 293 -25.00 11.32 -7.73
CA GLY A 293 -24.63 12.30 -8.71
C GLY A 293 -23.20 12.15 -9.19
N VAL A 294 -22.77 13.13 -9.97
CA VAL A 294 -21.41 13.27 -10.48
C VAL A 294 -20.91 14.67 -10.16
N VAL A 295 -19.66 14.77 -9.73
CA VAL A 295 -18.91 16.03 -9.66
C VAL A 295 -17.83 15.98 -10.74
N GLN A 296 -17.90 16.87 -11.72
CA GLN A 296 -16.99 16.95 -12.86
C GLN A 296 -17.18 18.27 -13.64
N ALA A 297 -16.18 18.66 -14.41
CA ALA A 297 -16.27 19.80 -15.32
C ALA A 297 -17.29 19.59 -16.47
N LEU A 298 -17.41 18.37 -17.00
CA LEU A 298 -18.34 18.05 -18.08
C LEU A 298 -19.79 18.25 -17.65
N GLY A 299 -20.51 19.19 -18.29
CA GLY A 299 -21.87 19.56 -17.90
C GLY A 299 -21.96 20.47 -16.67
N ASN A 300 -20.87 21.14 -16.29
CA ASN A 300 -20.81 22.15 -15.23
C ASN A 300 -21.27 21.67 -13.84
N SER A 301 -20.98 20.41 -13.48
CA SER A 301 -21.37 19.84 -12.19
C SER A 301 -20.24 19.94 -11.17
N PHE A 302 -19.94 21.16 -10.70
CA PHE A 302 -18.78 21.41 -9.82
C PHE A 302 -19.01 21.08 -8.34
N GLY A 303 -20.25 20.81 -7.91
CA GLY A 303 -20.57 20.46 -6.52
C GLY A 303 -20.43 21.62 -5.51
N SER A 304 -20.45 21.29 -4.22
CA SER A 304 -20.36 22.23 -3.09
C SER A 304 -19.76 21.52 -1.88
N LEU A 305 -18.94 22.21 -1.08
CA LEU A 305 -18.45 21.69 0.21
C LEU A 305 -19.41 22.01 1.37
N LYS A 306 -20.32 22.99 1.17
CA LYS A 306 -21.24 23.46 2.21
C LYS A 306 -22.59 22.76 2.14
N ASP A 307 -23.09 22.63 0.92
CA ASP A 307 -24.36 22.00 0.59
C ASP A 307 -24.09 20.63 -0.04
N GLU A 308 -25.13 19.79 -0.12
CA GLU A 308 -25.03 18.53 -0.85
C GLU A 308 -24.47 18.77 -2.27
N PRO A 309 -23.47 17.99 -2.71
CA PRO A 309 -23.06 16.68 -2.18
C PRO A 309 -21.91 16.68 -1.16
N TYR A 310 -21.52 17.85 -0.63
CA TYR A 310 -20.36 18.02 0.26
C TYR A 310 -19.02 17.64 -0.39
N ILE A 311 -19.00 17.65 -1.73
CA ILE A 311 -17.88 17.35 -2.60
C ILE A 311 -17.84 18.45 -3.66
N ALA A 312 -16.67 19.01 -3.95
CA ALA A 312 -16.51 20.07 -4.94
C ALA A 312 -15.25 19.89 -5.80
N LEU A 313 -15.33 20.31 -7.05
CA LEU A 313 -14.19 20.44 -7.97
C LEU A 313 -13.86 21.93 -8.11
N ASP A 314 -12.62 22.32 -7.86
CA ASP A 314 -12.21 23.74 -7.79
C ASP A 314 -12.26 24.46 -9.17
N GLY A 315 -12.34 23.73 -10.28
CA GLY A 315 -12.42 24.26 -11.64
C GLY A 315 -12.01 23.25 -12.70
N ASP A 316 -11.91 23.71 -13.95
CA ASP A 316 -11.50 22.95 -15.14
C ASP A 316 -10.16 23.55 -15.64
N ASP A 317 -9.02 22.90 -15.34
CA ASP A 317 -7.69 23.38 -15.80
C ASP A 317 -7.36 22.81 -17.18
N ARG A 318 -7.97 23.41 -18.19
CA ARG A 318 -7.87 23.10 -19.63
C ARG A 318 -6.45 23.14 -20.22
N THR A 319 -5.43 23.52 -19.44
CA THR A 319 -4.10 23.85 -19.98
C THR A 319 -2.94 23.22 -19.22
N GLY A 320 -3.17 22.67 -18.02
CA GLY A 320 -2.14 22.35 -17.02
C GLY A 320 -1.23 23.52 -16.69
N ALA A 321 -1.72 24.76 -16.84
CA ALA A 321 -0.97 25.95 -16.47
C ALA A 321 -0.99 26.18 -14.96
N VAL A 322 -1.93 25.56 -14.24
CA VAL A 322 -1.90 25.54 -12.79
C VAL A 322 -0.88 24.48 -12.37
N LEU A 323 0.24 24.94 -11.79
CA LEU A 323 1.33 24.10 -11.25
C LEU A 323 0.86 23.01 -10.28
N THR A 324 -0.37 23.10 -9.78
CA THR A 324 -0.96 22.13 -8.86
C THR A 324 -1.85 21.09 -9.54
N GLY A 325 -2.24 21.19 -10.82
CA GLY A 325 -3.21 20.26 -11.44
C GLY A 325 -4.66 20.46 -10.96
N GLU A 326 -5.53 19.46 -11.18
CA GLU A 326 -6.96 19.53 -10.81
C GLU A 326 -7.24 19.06 -9.37
N ASN A 327 -8.17 19.72 -8.68
CA ASN A 327 -8.46 19.50 -7.27
C ASN A 327 -9.93 19.14 -7.03
N LEU A 328 -10.16 17.92 -6.55
CA LEU A 328 -11.43 17.46 -6.01
C LEU A 328 -11.36 17.48 -4.48
N ARG A 329 -12.35 18.07 -3.82
CA ARG A 329 -12.38 18.29 -2.38
C ARG A 329 -13.59 17.63 -1.78
N ILE A 330 -13.43 17.01 -0.61
CA ILE A 330 -14.50 16.33 0.13
C ILE A 330 -14.53 16.90 1.54
N ASN A 331 -15.71 17.31 2.00
CA ASN A 331 -15.90 17.75 3.38
C ASN A 331 -16.05 16.54 4.31
N GLY A 332 -14.95 16.09 4.91
CA GLY A 332 -14.94 14.95 5.84
C GLY A 332 -15.74 15.17 7.12
N ASN A 333 -16.11 16.42 7.47
CA ASN A 333 -17.05 16.66 8.58
C ASN A 333 -18.49 16.23 8.26
N LYS A 334 -18.78 15.94 6.98
CA LYS A 334 -20.07 15.46 6.49
C LYS A 334 -20.05 13.96 6.21
N ILE A 335 -19.10 13.22 6.79
CA ILE A 335 -18.97 11.77 6.63
C ILE A 335 -20.29 11.02 6.88
N ALA A 336 -21.07 11.43 7.90
CA ALA A 336 -22.35 10.82 8.22
C ALA A 336 -23.37 10.85 7.06
N GLU A 337 -23.24 11.79 6.13
CA GLU A 337 -24.13 11.95 4.97
C GLU A 337 -23.62 11.19 3.73
N ILE A 338 -22.32 10.92 3.67
CA ILE A 338 -21.66 10.35 2.49
C ILE A 338 -21.55 8.83 2.64
N LYS A 339 -22.03 8.08 1.64
CA LYS A 339 -21.92 6.61 1.63
C LYS A 339 -20.67 6.15 0.92
N ARG A 340 -20.45 6.61 -0.31
CA ARG A 340 -19.27 6.25 -1.11
C ARG A 340 -19.01 7.24 -2.25
N ILE A 341 -17.75 7.33 -2.68
CA ILE A 341 -17.28 8.19 -3.75
C ILE A 341 -16.33 7.39 -4.64
N LEU A 342 -16.60 7.35 -5.94
CA LEU A 342 -15.72 6.76 -6.94
C LEU A 342 -14.99 7.87 -7.68
N VAL A 343 -13.69 8.00 -7.44
CA VAL A 343 -12.81 9.00 -8.08
C VAL A 343 -12.36 8.46 -9.43
N PHE A 344 -12.44 9.29 -10.47
CA PHE A 344 -12.02 8.92 -11.82
C PHE A 344 -11.29 10.05 -12.52
N ALA A 345 -10.50 9.70 -13.52
CA ALA A 345 -10.00 10.62 -14.52
C ALA A 345 -10.41 10.20 -15.93
N PHE A 346 -10.51 11.15 -16.85
CA PHE A 346 -10.75 10.86 -18.26
C PHE A 346 -9.96 11.76 -19.19
N ILE A 347 -9.69 11.28 -20.40
CA ILE A 347 -9.02 12.04 -21.45
C ILE A 347 -10.07 12.81 -22.21
N TYR A 348 -10.07 14.14 -22.08
CA TYR A 348 -11.02 15.00 -22.77
C TYR A 348 -10.56 15.36 -24.18
N GLU A 349 -9.31 15.78 -24.34
CA GLU A 349 -8.64 15.98 -25.63
C GLU A 349 -7.34 15.16 -25.73
N GLY A 350 -7.06 14.69 -26.95
CA GLY A 350 -5.85 13.93 -27.27
C GLY A 350 -6.13 12.47 -27.62
N VAL A 351 -5.06 11.74 -27.97
CA VAL A 351 -5.13 10.29 -28.19
C VAL A 351 -4.96 9.59 -26.85
N ALA A 352 -5.78 8.56 -26.59
CA ALA A 352 -5.67 7.77 -25.37
C ALA A 352 -4.26 7.22 -25.19
N ASN A 353 -3.50 7.77 -24.24
CA ASN A 353 -2.15 7.34 -23.93
C ASN A 353 -1.80 7.61 -22.47
N TRP A 354 -2.39 6.81 -21.58
CA TRP A 354 -2.17 6.86 -20.15
C TRP A 354 -0.70 6.67 -19.76
N ALA A 355 0.02 5.82 -20.50
CA ALA A 355 1.45 5.62 -20.30
C ALA A 355 2.28 6.89 -20.54
N GLN A 356 1.86 7.75 -21.46
CA GLN A 356 2.50 9.04 -21.69
C GLN A 356 2.01 10.11 -20.71
N ALA A 357 0.74 10.04 -20.31
CA ALA A 357 0.17 10.95 -19.34
C ALA A 357 0.83 10.80 -17.97
N ASP A 358 1.25 9.59 -17.56
CA ASP A 358 1.92 9.36 -16.26
C ASP A 358 1.14 10.00 -15.10
N GLY A 359 -0.17 9.71 -15.07
CA GLY A 359 -1.13 10.33 -14.16
C GLY A 359 -0.93 9.87 -12.72
N VAL A 360 -0.92 10.82 -11.78
CA VAL A 360 -0.78 10.58 -10.35
C VAL A 360 -1.85 11.35 -9.59
N ALA A 361 -2.73 10.62 -8.91
CA ALA A 361 -3.67 11.20 -7.95
C ALA A 361 -3.05 11.18 -6.54
N THR A 362 -3.03 12.31 -5.86
CA THR A 362 -2.57 12.46 -4.48
C THR A 362 -3.72 12.87 -3.59
N ILE A 363 -4.00 12.09 -2.55
CA ILE A 363 -5.07 12.32 -1.58
C ILE A 363 -4.44 12.82 -0.29
N LYS A 364 -4.78 14.04 0.11
CA LYS A 364 -4.26 14.73 1.29
C LYS A 364 -5.37 14.90 2.31
N HIS A 365 -5.03 14.76 3.58
CA HIS A 365 -5.93 14.99 4.69
C HIS A 365 -5.12 15.44 5.91
N ALA A 366 -5.74 16.17 6.83
CA ALA A 366 -5.03 16.75 7.97
C ALA A 366 -4.50 15.71 8.98
N GLY A 367 -5.08 14.50 8.98
CA GLY A 367 -4.85 13.47 9.99
C GLY A 367 -3.71 12.50 9.72
N GLY A 368 -3.08 12.53 8.55
CA GLY A 368 -2.09 11.53 8.17
C GLY A 368 -1.32 11.89 6.90
N PRO A 369 -0.50 10.96 6.38
CA PRO A 369 0.35 11.21 5.22
C PRO A 369 -0.46 11.36 3.92
N ASP A 370 0.17 11.96 2.91
CA ASP A 370 -0.37 12.02 1.55
C ASP A 370 -0.46 10.60 0.97
N ILE A 371 -1.57 10.24 0.33
CA ILE A 371 -1.78 8.93 -0.31
C ILE A 371 -1.69 9.09 -1.82
N GLU A 372 -0.77 8.39 -2.45
CA GLU A 372 -0.48 8.46 -3.88
C GLU A 372 -1.04 7.22 -4.61
N VAL A 373 -1.89 7.46 -5.60
CA VAL A 373 -2.43 6.45 -6.52
C VAL A 373 -1.93 6.77 -7.92
N ARG A 374 -0.94 5.99 -8.38
CA ARG A 374 -0.38 6.12 -9.72
C ARG A 374 -1.21 5.36 -10.73
N MET A 375 -1.50 5.95 -11.88
CA MET A 375 -2.25 5.29 -12.95
C MET A 375 -1.33 4.43 -13.82
N ASP A 376 -0.58 3.49 -13.22
CA ASP A 376 0.54 2.77 -13.82
C ASP A 376 0.18 1.45 -14.53
N GLU A 377 -1.06 0.97 -14.38
CA GLU A 377 -1.58 -0.24 -15.04
C GLU A 377 -2.24 0.07 -16.41
N HIS A 378 -1.54 0.83 -17.25
CA HIS A 378 -2.10 1.52 -18.41
C HIS A 378 -2.93 0.64 -19.39
N ASN A 379 -4.07 1.17 -19.82
CA ASN A 379 -4.76 0.70 -21.03
C ASN A 379 -5.02 1.86 -22.00
N ASN A 380 -4.10 2.05 -22.95
CA ASN A 380 -4.12 3.15 -23.92
C ASN A 380 -5.24 3.07 -24.98
N ARG A 381 -6.14 2.10 -24.89
CA ARG A 381 -7.33 2.04 -25.78
C ARG A 381 -8.58 2.63 -25.13
N LYS A 382 -8.51 2.94 -23.84
CA LYS A 382 -9.64 3.37 -23.01
C LYS A 382 -9.47 4.84 -22.66
N GLY A 383 -10.55 5.62 -22.71
CA GLY A 383 -10.51 7.06 -22.47
C GLY A 383 -10.71 7.46 -21.01
N MET A 384 -10.96 6.51 -20.10
CA MET A 384 -11.29 6.78 -18.71
C MET A 384 -10.60 5.81 -17.76
N CYS A 385 -10.24 6.28 -16.56
CA CYS A 385 -9.61 5.53 -15.49
C CYS A 385 -10.41 5.74 -14.18
N ALA A 386 -10.92 4.67 -13.57
CA ALA A 386 -11.35 4.67 -12.18
C ALA A 386 -10.09 4.61 -11.30
N ILE A 387 -9.85 5.65 -10.51
CA ILE A 387 -8.61 5.82 -9.74
C ILE A 387 -8.73 5.10 -8.39
N ALA A 388 -9.75 5.47 -7.61
CA ALA A 388 -9.94 4.96 -6.26
C ALA A 388 -11.42 4.95 -5.87
N MET A 389 -11.80 3.97 -5.04
CA MET A 389 -13.06 3.97 -4.31
C MET A 389 -12.82 4.51 -2.91
N ILE A 390 -13.68 5.42 -2.45
CA ILE A 390 -13.70 5.96 -1.11
C ILE A 390 -15.02 5.52 -0.47
N GLU A 391 -14.97 4.71 0.58
CA GLU A 391 -16.16 4.15 1.23
C GLU A 391 -16.24 4.62 2.69
N ASN A 392 -17.43 5.02 3.13
CA ASN A 392 -17.68 5.33 4.53
C ASN A 392 -17.57 4.05 5.38
N VAL A 393 -16.80 4.14 6.45
CA VAL A 393 -16.67 3.11 7.48
C VAL A 393 -17.26 3.64 8.77
N ASN A 394 -18.46 3.14 9.10
CA ASN A 394 -19.15 3.36 10.38
C ASN A 394 -19.37 4.84 10.78
N ASP A 395 -19.45 5.77 9.83
CA ASP A 395 -19.50 7.23 10.08
C ASP A 395 -18.28 7.81 10.80
N GLU A 396 -17.21 7.03 10.83
CA GLU A 396 -16.03 7.34 11.59
C GLU A 396 -14.86 7.69 10.70
N THR A 397 -14.65 6.96 9.60
CA THR A 397 -13.57 7.23 8.65
C THR A 397 -13.95 6.86 7.23
N PHE A 398 -13.12 7.25 6.27
CA PHE A 398 -13.19 6.74 4.91
C PHE A 398 -12.10 5.70 4.66
N SER A 399 -12.48 4.58 4.06
CA SER A 399 -11.59 3.60 3.45
C SER A 399 -11.31 4.01 2.02
N ILE A 400 -10.04 4.07 1.63
CA ILE A 400 -9.58 4.40 0.29
C ILE A 400 -8.99 3.14 -0.33
N LYS A 401 -9.67 2.62 -1.36
CA LYS A 401 -9.25 1.47 -2.14
C LYS A 401 -8.74 1.91 -3.51
N ARG A 402 -7.51 1.55 -3.84
CA ARG A 402 -6.95 1.72 -5.18
C ARG A 402 -7.70 0.83 -6.19
N LEU A 403 -8.09 1.42 -7.32
CA LEU A 403 -8.75 0.71 -8.41
C LEU A 403 -7.84 0.63 -9.64
N VAL A 404 -7.50 1.78 -10.23
CA VAL A 404 -6.78 1.92 -11.50
C VAL A 404 -7.30 0.95 -12.56
N GLU A 405 -8.57 1.13 -12.86
CA GLU A 405 -9.30 0.34 -13.86
C GLU A 405 -9.75 1.21 -15.02
N TYR A 406 -9.63 0.71 -16.25
CA TYR A 406 -9.83 1.52 -17.45
C TYR A 406 -11.10 1.18 -18.21
N PHE A 407 -11.83 2.21 -18.63
CA PHE A 407 -13.16 2.11 -19.27
C PHE A 407 -13.27 2.96 -20.52
N ASP A 408 -14.21 2.61 -21.41
CA ASP A 408 -14.44 3.37 -22.65
C ASP A 408 -14.99 4.78 -22.38
N GLY A 409 -15.60 4.99 -21.21
CA GLY A 409 -16.12 6.28 -20.77
C GLY A 409 -17.11 6.12 -19.62
N HIS A 410 -17.72 7.25 -19.24
CA HIS A 410 -18.57 7.41 -18.05
C HIS A 410 -19.61 6.30 -17.87
N ARG A 411 -20.35 5.95 -18.94
CA ARG A 411 -21.39 4.91 -18.88
C ARG A 411 -20.81 3.53 -18.51
N LYS A 412 -19.65 3.17 -19.06
CA LYS A 412 -19.02 1.87 -18.77
C LYS A 412 -18.43 1.80 -17.36
N LEU A 413 -17.88 2.90 -16.88
CA LEU A 413 -17.45 3.02 -15.50
C LEU A 413 -18.65 2.91 -14.54
N ASP A 414 -19.73 3.66 -14.80
CA ASP A 414 -20.96 3.59 -14.02
C ASP A 414 -21.57 2.17 -13.96
N GLU A 415 -21.70 1.51 -15.12
CA GLU A 415 -22.18 0.12 -15.21
C GLU A 415 -21.34 -0.84 -14.34
N ALA A 416 -20.01 -0.70 -14.39
CA ALA A 416 -19.09 -1.55 -13.64
C ALA A 416 -19.23 -1.41 -12.12
N TYR A 417 -19.41 -0.18 -11.63
CA TYR A 417 -19.53 0.12 -10.19
C TYR A 417 -20.98 0.24 -9.70
N ARG A 418 -21.95 0.02 -10.59
CA ARG A 418 -23.39 -0.04 -10.33
C ARG A 418 -23.91 1.24 -9.67
N TRP A 419 -23.56 2.40 -10.23
CA TRP A 419 -24.09 3.67 -9.74
C TRP A 419 -25.54 3.86 -10.20
N GLY A 420 -25.82 3.54 -11.47
CA GLY A 420 -27.14 3.62 -12.10
C GLY A 420 -27.49 5.02 -12.61
N MET A 421 -26.49 5.77 -13.08
CA MET A 421 -26.66 7.12 -13.58
C MET A 421 -27.26 7.11 -15.00
N ARG A 422 -27.89 8.22 -15.38
CA ARG A 422 -28.36 8.45 -16.76
C ARG A 422 -27.39 9.38 -17.46
N TRP A 423 -26.75 8.89 -18.52
CA TRP A 423 -25.71 9.62 -19.26
C TRP A 423 -26.20 10.11 -20.62
N THR A 424 -25.99 11.39 -20.88
CA THR A 424 -26.11 12.04 -22.20
C THR A 424 -24.74 12.57 -22.64
N ALA A 425 -24.60 12.91 -23.92
CA ALA A 425 -23.43 13.65 -24.37
C ALA A 425 -23.37 15.01 -23.65
N GLY A 426 -22.18 15.40 -23.23
CA GLY A 426 -21.92 16.69 -22.60
C GLY A 426 -20.72 17.36 -23.23
N SER A 427 -20.59 18.66 -23.01
CA SER A 427 -19.37 19.42 -23.28
C SER A 427 -19.01 20.21 -22.02
N LYS A 428 -17.75 20.65 -21.95
CA LYS A 428 -17.32 21.67 -21.00
C LYS A 428 -17.76 23.08 -21.45
#